data_AF-A0A7W2XVN7-F1
#
_entry.id   AF-A0A7W2XVN7-F1
#
_cell.length_a   1.000
_cell.length_b   1.000
_cell.length_c   1.000
_cell.angle_alpha   90.00
_cell.angle_beta   90.00
_cell.angle_gamma   90.00
#
_symmetry.space_group_name_H-M   'P 1'
#
loop_
_entity.id
_entity.type
_entity.pdbx_description
1 polymer ?
#
loop_
_entity_poly.entity_id
_entity_poly.type
_entity_poly.pdbx_seq_one_letter_code
_entity_poly.pdbx_strand_id
1 'polypeptide(L)'
;MVNISETAQEHFVKLLSGQAEGTSIRVFVVNPGTASAECGVSYCPADAIEADDIELKFENFSAYIDADSKTYLEEAEIDFTSDQMGSQLTLKAPNAKLRKVADDAPLFERVDYFLKAEVNPQLASHGGDCTLMEITEDGYAVLQFGGGCNGCAQIDVTVKDGIEKQLIEMMAGEIKGVKDMTEHERGEHSYY
;
A
#
# COMPACT_ATOMS: atom_id res chain seq x y z
N MET A 1 -11.59 8.17 -11.16
CA MET A 1 -12.55 8.89 -10.31
C MET A 1 -13.45 7.87 -9.63
N VAL A 2 -13.68 8.01 -8.32
CA VAL A 2 -14.56 7.09 -7.56
C VAL A 2 -16.00 7.33 -7.97
N ASN A 3 -16.74 6.26 -8.24
CA ASN A 3 -18.17 6.30 -8.51
C ASN A 3 -18.94 5.84 -7.28
N ILE A 4 -19.95 6.61 -6.86
CA ILE A 4 -20.84 6.26 -5.75
C ILE A 4 -22.25 6.11 -6.32
N SER A 5 -22.83 4.92 -6.22
CA SER A 5 -24.18 4.66 -6.74
C SER A 5 -25.23 5.53 -6.03
N GLU A 6 -26.37 5.77 -6.70
CA GLU A 6 -27.47 6.56 -6.11
C GLU A 6 -27.93 5.98 -4.76
N THR A 7 -28.05 4.66 -4.66
CA THR A 7 -28.45 3.99 -3.42
C THR A 7 -27.41 4.16 -2.30
N ALA A 8 -26.12 4.17 -2.62
CA ALA A 8 -25.06 4.46 -1.66
C ALA A 8 -25.06 5.93 -1.23
N GLN A 9 -25.31 6.87 -2.15
CA GLN A 9 -25.46 8.29 -1.84
C GLN A 9 -26.62 8.53 -0.86
N GLU A 10 -27.80 7.96 -1.13
CA GLU A 10 -28.96 8.02 -0.23
C GLU A 10 -28.63 7.45 1.16
N HIS A 11 -27.91 6.33 1.20
CA HIS A 11 -27.47 5.73 2.45
C HIS A 11 -26.53 6.65 3.24
N PHE A 12 -25.54 7.27 2.58
CA PHE A 12 -24.63 8.21 3.23
C PHE A 12 -25.35 9.45 3.76
N VAL A 13 -26.27 10.04 2.99
CA VAL A 13 -27.09 11.17 3.45
C VAL A 13 -27.85 10.80 4.73
N LYS A 14 -28.41 9.58 4.79
CA LYS A 14 -29.08 9.09 6.00
C LYS A 14 -28.12 8.96 7.18
N LEU A 15 -26.91 8.42 6.98
CA LEU A 15 -25.90 8.32 8.03
C LEU A 15 -25.46 9.70 8.54
N LEU A 16 -25.22 10.64 7.63
CA LEU A 16 -24.79 11.99 7.93
C LEU A 16 -25.86 12.82 8.67
N SER A 17 -27.15 12.54 8.47
CA SER A 17 -28.24 13.22 9.18
C SER A 17 -28.17 13.07 10.71
N GLY A 18 -27.49 12.03 11.20
CA GLY A 18 -27.25 11.81 12.63
C GLY A 18 -25.92 12.37 13.15
N GLN A 19 -25.11 12.99 12.28
CA GLN A 19 -23.81 13.55 12.64
C GLN A 19 -23.89 15.07 12.85
N ALA A 20 -22.81 15.66 13.40
CA ALA A 20 -22.70 17.10 13.52
C ALA A 20 -22.75 17.79 12.15
N GLU A 21 -23.28 19.01 12.10
CA GLU A 21 -23.35 19.82 10.88
C GLU A 21 -21.95 20.01 10.27
N GLY A 22 -21.85 19.87 8.94
CA GLY A 22 -20.59 19.94 8.21
C GLY A 22 -19.80 18.61 8.14
N THR A 23 -20.26 17.55 8.79
CA THR A 23 -19.65 16.21 8.63
C THR A 23 -19.90 15.68 7.22
N SER A 24 -18.85 15.17 6.59
CA SER A 24 -18.82 14.59 5.24
C SER A 24 -18.38 13.12 5.28
N ILE A 25 -18.20 12.48 4.12
CA ILE A 25 -17.64 11.12 4.02
C ILE A 25 -16.16 11.21 3.59
N ARG A 26 -15.27 10.43 4.19
CA ARG A 26 -13.91 10.21 3.67
C ARG A 26 -13.81 8.81 3.09
N VAL A 27 -13.24 8.70 1.90
CA VAL A 27 -12.92 7.44 1.22
C VAL A 27 -11.40 7.34 1.12
N PHE A 28 -10.84 6.24 1.60
CA PHE A 28 -9.38 6.09 1.74
C PHE A 28 -8.93 4.65 1.49
N VAL A 29 -7.63 4.48 1.28
CA VAL A 29 -6.95 3.20 1.22
C VAL A 29 -5.91 3.14 2.33
N VAL A 30 -6.00 2.14 3.19
CA VAL A 30 -4.97 1.81 4.18
C VAL A 30 -3.92 0.94 3.49
N ASN A 31 -2.64 1.24 3.72
CA ASN A 31 -1.51 0.58 3.04
C ASN A 31 -1.64 0.60 1.50
N PRO A 32 -1.83 1.78 0.88
CA PRO A 32 -2.02 1.86 -0.56
C PRO A 32 -0.80 1.32 -1.30
N GLY A 33 -1.05 0.55 -2.36
CA GLY A 33 0.04 -0.03 -3.16
C GLY A 33 0.76 -1.19 -2.48
N THR A 34 0.11 -1.87 -1.55
CA THR A 34 0.60 -3.13 -0.96
C THR A 34 -0.41 -4.26 -1.21
N ALA A 35 -0.04 -5.51 -0.92
CA ALA A 35 -1.01 -6.62 -0.97
C ALA A 35 -2.04 -6.55 0.18
N SER A 36 -1.66 -5.91 1.29
CA SER A 36 -2.49 -5.62 2.45
C SER A 36 -3.33 -4.36 2.29
N ALA A 37 -3.42 -3.79 1.08
CA ALA A 37 -4.25 -2.61 0.85
C ALA A 37 -5.72 -2.90 1.16
N GLU A 38 -6.32 -2.07 2.00
CA GLU A 38 -7.71 -2.14 2.42
C GLU A 38 -8.40 -0.82 2.14
N CYS A 39 -9.58 -0.87 1.51
CA CYS A 39 -10.35 0.32 1.21
C CYS A 39 -11.39 0.56 2.31
N GLY A 40 -11.53 1.82 2.72
CA GLY A 40 -12.43 2.19 3.80
C GLY A 40 -13.25 3.43 3.49
N VAL A 41 -14.33 3.58 4.25
CA VAL A 41 -15.07 4.83 4.37
C VAL A 41 -15.20 5.21 5.85
N SER A 42 -15.16 6.50 6.13
CA SER A 42 -15.33 7.03 7.49
C SER A 42 -16.05 8.38 7.47
N TYR A 43 -16.47 8.85 8.64
CA TYR A 43 -16.96 10.22 8.78
C TYR A 43 -15.78 11.20 8.74
N CYS A 44 -15.97 12.31 8.06
CA CYS A 44 -14.99 13.37 7.89
C CYS A 44 -15.56 14.68 8.44
N PRO A 45 -15.28 15.02 9.71
CA PRO A 45 -15.57 16.34 10.26
C PRO A 45 -14.87 17.45 9.47
N ALA A 46 -15.41 18.67 9.51
CA ALA A 46 -14.89 19.78 8.71
C ALA A 46 -13.44 20.18 9.05
N ASP A 47 -12.98 19.92 10.27
CA ASP A 47 -11.61 20.16 10.74
C ASP A 47 -10.63 19.02 10.39
N ALA A 48 -11.12 17.89 9.88
CA ALA A 48 -10.32 16.76 9.42
C ALA A 48 -10.05 16.78 7.89
N ILE A 49 -10.61 17.77 7.18
CA ILE A 49 -10.38 17.98 5.75
C ILE A 49 -9.01 18.65 5.58
N GLU A 50 -8.17 18.05 4.74
CA GLU A 50 -6.83 18.55 4.43
C GLU A 50 -6.83 19.34 3.11
N ALA A 51 -5.83 20.19 2.94
CA ALA A 51 -5.79 21.13 1.80
C ALA A 51 -5.59 20.44 0.44
N ASP A 52 -5.04 19.24 0.45
CA ASP A 52 -4.76 18.39 -0.70
C ASP A 52 -5.79 17.26 -0.89
N ASP A 53 -6.81 17.21 -0.03
CA ASP A 53 -7.95 16.32 -0.24
C ASP A 53 -8.67 16.66 -1.55
N ILE A 54 -9.17 15.62 -2.19
CA ILE A 54 -9.98 15.73 -3.40
C ILE A 54 -11.45 15.65 -3.02
N GLU A 55 -12.14 16.77 -3.21
CA GLU A 55 -13.58 16.84 -2.99
C GLU A 55 -14.36 16.27 -4.18
N LEU A 56 -15.19 15.27 -3.89
CA LEU A 56 -16.24 14.75 -4.77
C LEU A 56 -17.60 15.31 -4.32
N LYS A 57 -18.17 16.22 -5.12
CA LYS A 57 -19.46 16.85 -4.82
C LYS A 57 -20.62 16.01 -5.33
N PHE A 58 -21.56 15.72 -4.44
CA PHE A 58 -22.85 15.14 -4.75
C PHE A 58 -23.96 16.13 -4.40
N GLU A 59 -25.20 15.80 -4.72
CA GLU A 59 -26.33 16.73 -4.53
C GLU A 59 -26.54 17.12 -3.06
N ASN A 60 -26.35 16.17 -2.14
CA ASN A 60 -26.73 16.31 -0.73
C ASN A 60 -25.57 16.12 0.27
N PHE A 61 -24.37 15.81 -0.20
CA PHE A 61 -23.16 15.68 0.62
C PHE A 61 -21.90 15.81 -0.24
N SER A 62 -20.74 15.99 0.41
CA SER A 62 -19.43 15.84 -0.23
C SER A 62 -18.73 14.59 0.30
N ALA A 63 -17.95 13.94 -0.56
CA ALA A 63 -16.97 12.94 -0.15
C ALA A 63 -15.55 13.48 -0.39
N TYR A 64 -14.61 13.11 0.47
CA TYR A 64 -13.20 13.52 0.38
C TYR A 64 -12.30 12.30 0.24
N ILE A 65 -11.27 12.42 -0.60
CA ILE A 65 -10.23 11.41 -0.80
C ILE A 65 -8.89 12.04 -0.48
N ASP A 66 -8.12 11.42 0.41
CA ASP A 66 -6.76 11.85 0.70
C ASP A 66 -5.83 11.68 -0.51
N ALA A 67 -4.79 12.52 -0.58
CA ALA A 67 -3.88 12.57 -1.71
C ALA A 67 -3.18 11.23 -1.98
N ASP A 68 -2.83 10.50 -0.92
CA ASP A 68 -2.13 9.21 -0.99
C ASP A 68 -3.03 8.11 -1.57
N SER A 69 -4.33 8.15 -1.31
CA SER A 69 -5.31 7.17 -1.80
C SER A 69 -5.79 7.42 -3.23
N LYS A 70 -5.64 8.64 -3.74
CA LYS A 70 -6.20 9.09 -5.03
C LYS A 70 -5.95 8.10 -6.17
N THR A 71 -4.68 7.75 -6.40
CA THR A 71 -4.25 6.92 -7.55
C THR A 71 -4.78 5.49 -7.42
N TYR A 72 -4.96 5.02 -6.20
CA TYR A 72 -5.40 3.66 -5.87
C TYR A 72 -6.92 3.50 -5.94
N LEU A 73 -7.65 4.61 -5.82
CA LEU A 73 -9.11 4.67 -5.94
C LEU A 73 -9.58 5.03 -7.35
N GLU A 74 -8.69 5.04 -8.34
CA GLU A 74 -9.11 5.14 -9.74
C GLU A 74 -10.01 3.95 -10.12
N GLU A 75 -11.16 4.26 -10.72
CA GLU A 75 -12.20 3.28 -11.10
C GLU A 75 -12.83 2.55 -9.90
N ALA A 76 -12.68 3.07 -8.68
CA ALA A 76 -13.37 2.51 -7.54
C ALA A 76 -14.89 2.78 -7.59
N GLU A 77 -15.68 1.84 -7.09
CA GLU A 77 -17.13 1.86 -7.04
C GLU A 77 -17.61 1.61 -5.60
N ILE A 78 -18.45 2.49 -5.09
CA ILE A 78 -19.17 2.30 -3.83
C ILE A 78 -20.64 2.06 -4.15
N ASP A 79 -21.16 0.95 -3.68
CA ASP A 79 -22.55 0.56 -3.86
C ASP A 79 -23.20 0.14 -2.55
N PHE A 80 -24.51 0.28 -2.46
CA PHE A 80 -25.31 -0.11 -1.31
C PHE A 80 -26.50 -0.94 -1.77
N THR A 81 -26.59 -2.16 -1.27
CA THR A 81 -27.71 -3.07 -1.49
C THR A 81 -28.46 -3.31 -0.19
N SER A 82 -29.78 -3.36 -0.27
CA SER A 82 -30.64 -3.67 0.87
C SER A 82 -31.75 -4.60 0.44
N ASP A 83 -31.88 -5.74 1.12
CA ASP A 83 -32.90 -6.75 0.88
C ASP A 83 -33.45 -7.33 2.20
N GLN A 84 -34.16 -8.47 2.12
CA GLN A 84 -34.74 -9.13 3.30
C GLN A 84 -33.69 -9.78 4.22
N MET A 85 -32.49 -10.06 3.73
CA MET A 85 -31.39 -10.67 4.49
C MET A 85 -30.50 -9.64 5.18
N GLY A 86 -30.55 -8.37 4.74
CA GLY A 86 -29.88 -7.27 5.40
C GLY A 86 -29.54 -6.13 4.46
N SER A 87 -28.62 -5.28 4.90
CA SER A 87 -28.07 -4.20 4.09
C SER A 87 -26.56 -4.29 4.05
N GLN A 88 -25.97 -4.08 2.88
CA GLN A 88 -24.53 -4.16 2.66
C GLN A 88 -24.03 -2.97 1.86
N LEU A 89 -23.07 -2.25 2.43
CA LEU A 89 -22.24 -1.30 1.70
C LEU A 89 -21.02 -2.04 1.15
N THR A 90 -20.75 -1.88 -0.14
CA THR A 90 -19.61 -2.50 -0.82
C THR A 90 -18.75 -1.41 -1.44
N LEU A 91 -17.44 -1.47 -1.21
CA LEU A 91 -16.45 -0.65 -1.88
C LEU A 91 -15.52 -1.56 -2.68
N LYS A 92 -15.53 -1.42 -4.00
CA LYS A 92 -14.65 -2.13 -4.92
C LYS A 92 -13.64 -1.13 -5.47
N ALA A 93 -12.35 -1.35 -5.26
CA ALA A 93 -11.31 -0.53 -5.84
C ALA A 93 -10.32 -1.43 -6.59
N PRO A 94 -10.46 -1.55 -7.93
CA PRO A 94 -9.69 -2.51 -8.72
C PRO A 94 -8.18 -2.21 -8.70
N ASN A 95 -7.81 -0.95 -8.45
CA ASN A 95 -6.43 -0.48 -8.42
C ASN A 95 -5.89 -0.26 -6.99
N ALA A 96 -6.66 -0.62 -5.94
CA ALA A 96 -6.26 -0.32 -4.57
C ALA A 96 -5.05 -1.12 -4.11
N LYS A 97 -4.97 -2.37 -4.57
CA LYS A 97 -3.81 -3.22 -4.39
C LYS A 97 -2.82 -2.91 -5.51
N LEU A 98 -1.53 -2.98 -5.18
CA LEU A 98 -0.49 -2.95 -6.21
C LEU A 98 -0.85 -3.99 -7.28
N ARG A 99 -0.91 -3.60 -8.56
CA ARG A 99 -1.20 -4.54 -9.64
C ARG A 99 -0.18 -5.66 -9.54
N LYS A 100 -0.63 -6.89 -9.27
CA LYS A 100 0.22 -8.08 -9.31
C LYS A 100 1.02 -7.99 -10.61
N VAL A 101 2.34 -7.84 -10.49
CA VAL A 101 3.21 -7.84 -11.66
C VAL A 101 2.87 -9.10 -12.46
N ALA A 102 2.72 -8.95 -13.78
CA ALA A 102 2.39 -10.08 -14.63
C ALA A 102 3.43 -11.19 -14.39
N ASP A 103 3.01 -12.45 -14.39
CA ASP A 103 3.90 -13.56 -14.02
C ASP A 103 5.10 -13.67 -15.01
N ASP A 104 5.01 -13.04 -16.19
CA ASP A 104 6.06 -12.95 -17.23
C ASP A 104 6.89 -11.65 -17.21
N ALA A 105 6.64 -10.74 -16.25
CA ALA A 105 7.41 -9.51 -16.16
C ALA A 105 8.87 -9.79 -15.76
N PRO A 106 9.80 -8.85 -16.04
CA PRO A 106 11.19 -8.99 -15.66
C PRO A 106 11.35 -9.32 -14.16
N LEU A 107 12.28 -10.22 -13.85
CA LEU A 107 12.53 -10.67 -12.47
C LEU A 107 12.78 -9.48 -11.51
N PHE A 108 13.47 -8.45 -11.99
CA PHE A 108 13.69 -7.21 -11.24
C PHE A 108 12.37 -6.57 -10.80
N GLU A 109 11.41 -6.42 -11.71
CA GLU A 109 10.11 -5.81 -11.41
C GLU A 109 9.29 -6.65 -10.43
N ARG A 110 9.34 -7.99 -10.57
CA ARG A 110 8.65 -8.92 -9.65
C ARG A 110 9.23 -8.86 -8.23
N VAL A 111 10.56 -8.79 -8.11
CA VAL A 111 11.26 -8.66 -6.82
C VAL A 111 11.02 -7.28 -6.20
N ASP A 112 11.17 -6.20 -6.97
CA ASP A 112 10.90 -4.84 -6.50
C ASP A 112 9.45 -4.66 -6.03
N TYR A 113 8.49 -5.23 -6.77
CA TYR A 113 7.09 -5.30 -6.36
C TYR A 113 6.93 -6.03 -5.03
N PHE A 114 7.54 -7.20 -4.88
CA PHE A 114 7.45 -7.98 -3.65
C PHE A 114 7.99 -7.21 -2.45
N LEU A 115 9.14 -6.53 -2.61
CA LEU A 115 9.71 -5.72 -1.53
C LEU A 115 8.76 -4.59 -1.13
N LYS A 116 8.18 -3.88 -2.09
CA LYS A 116 7.23 -2.79 -1.82
C LYS A 116 5.92 -3.29 -1.20
N ALA A 117 5.41 -4.41 -1.68
CA ALA A 117 4.09 -4.90 -1.29
C ALA A 117 4.08 -5.72 0.02
N GLU A 118 5.16 -6.44 0.32
CA GLU A 118 5.19 -7.39 1.44
C GLU A 118 6.23 -7.00 2.50
N VAL A 119 7.42 -6.53 2.09
CA VAL A 119 8.55 -6.31 3.01
C VAL A 119 8.50 -4.91 3.62
N ASN A 120 8.41 -3.87 2.81
CA ASN A 120 8.48 -2.48 3.26
C ASN A 120 7.38 -2.08 4.24
N PRO A 121 6.12 -2.57 4.14
CA PRO A 121 5.11 -2.27 5.16
C PRO A 121 5.49 -2.80 6.56
N GLN A 122 6.15 -3.95 6.60
CA GLN A 122 6.65 -4.54 7.86
C GLN A 122 7.84 -3.75 8.41
N LEU A 123 8.78 -3.36 7.54
CA LEU A 123 9.93 -2.55 7.94
C LEU A 123 9.52 -1.14 8.38
N ALA A 124 8.55 -0.52 7.71
CA ALA A 124 8.08 0.83 7.99
C ALA A 124 7.48 0.94 9.40
N SER A 125 6.86 -0.14 9.92
CA SER A 125 6.37 -0.22 11.30
C SER A 125 7.48 -0.07 12.34
N HIS A 126 8.73 -0.33 11.95
CA HIS A 126 9.94 -0.15 12.74
C HIS A 126 10.80 1.04 12.27
N GLY A 127 10.24 1.89 11.40
CA GLY A 127 10.91 3.05 10.82
C GLY A 127 11.96 2.70 9.77
N GLY A 128 11.95 1.48 9.24
CA GLY A 128 12.89 0.99 8.21
C GLY A 128 12.27 0.91 6.81
N ASP A 129 13.11 0.79 5.79
CA ASP A 129 12.73 0.50 4.42
C ASP A 129 13.80 -0.33 3.69
N CYS A 130 13.44 -0.93 2.56
CA CYS A 130 14.33 -1.74 1.73
C CYS A 130 14.05 -1.50 0.24
N THR A 131 15.12 -1.34 -0.53
CA THR A 131 15.08 -1.07 -1.97
C THR A 131 15.94 -2.09 -2.72
N LEU A 132 15.44 -2.59 -3.86
CA LEU A 132 16.21 -3.44 -4.76
C LEU A 132 17.17 -2.58 -5.59
N MET A 133 18.46 -2.88 -5.53
CA MET A 133 19.50 -2.17 -6.29
C MET A 133 19.79 -2.87 -7.62
N GLU A 134 20.00 -4.18 -7.56
CA GLU A 134 20.26 -5.01 -8.74
C GLU A 134 19.93 -6.47 -8.46
N ILE A 135 19.80 -7.23 -9.54
CA ILE A 135 19.84 -8.69 -9.49
C ILE A 135 21.08 -9.12 -10.26
N THR A 136 21.99 -9.77 -9.55
CA THR A 136 23.26 -10.19 -10.12
C THR A 136 23.09 -11.37 -11.07
N GLU A 137 24.05 -11.55 -11.99
CA GLU A 137 24.02 -12.67 -12.95
C GLU A 137 24.09 -14.05 -12.25
N ASP A 138 24.67 -14.14 -11.05
CA ASP A 138 24.69 -15.35 -10.23
C ASP A 138 23.37 -15.61 -9.50
N GLY A 139 22.37 -14.72 -9.62
CA GLY A 139 21.00 -14.88 -9.13
C GLY A 139 20.77 -14.38 -7.71
N TYR A 140 21.47 -13.33 -7.26
CA TYR A 140 21.27 -12.71 -5.96
C TYR A 140 20.60 -11.35 -6.07
N ALA A 141 19.63 -11.07 -5.20
CA ALA A 141 19.04 -9.74 -5.06
C ALA A 141 19.93 -8.88 -4.15
N VAL A 142 20.46 -7.78 -4.67
CA VAL A 142 21.22 -6.80 -3.89
C VAL A 142 20.25 -5.76 -3.35
N LEU A 143 20.15 -5.68 -2.03
CA LEU A 143 19.19 -4.84 -1.34
C LEU A 143 19.91 -3.72 -0.57
N GLN A 144 19.37 -2.51 -0.67
CA GLN A 144 19.75 -1.39 0.16
C GLN A 144 18.68 -1.18 1.22
N PHE A 145 19.10 -1.15 2.48
CA PHE A 145 18.21 -0.94 3.62
C PHE A 145 18.37 0.47 4.17
N GLY A 146 17.25 1.10 4.55
CA GLY A 146 17.21 2.44 5.12
C GLY A 146 16.36 2.51 6.40
N GLY A 147 16.43 3.66 7.08
CA GLY A 147 15.56 4.01 8.21
C GLY A 147 16.14 3.88 9.64
N GLY A 148 15.26 4.08 10.64
CA GLY A 148 15.48 4.64 11.99
C GLY A 148 16.40 3.91 12.97
N CYS A 149 17.04 2.81 12.59
CA CYS A 149 18.23 2.36 13.28
C CYS A 149 19.41 3.24 12.88
N ASN A 150 19.45 4.45 13.45
CA ASN A 150 20.61 5.34 13.41
C ASN A 150 21.88 4.58 13.86
N GLY A 151 22.64 4.06 12.91
CA GLY A 151 24.05 3.73 13.09
C GLY A 151 24.40 2.39 13.75
N CYS A 152 23.55 1.36 13.71
CA CYS A 152 24.04 0.00 13.93
C CYS A 152 24.40 -0.63 12.58
N ALA A 153 25.70 -0.82 12.34
CA ALA A 153 26.32 -1.34 11.11
C ALA A 153 26.01 -2.83 10.81
N GLN A 154 24.84 -3.30 11.26
CA GLN A 154 24.32 -4.64 11.05
C GLN A 154 22.81 -4.50 10.91
N ILE A 155 22.30 -4.79 9.71
CA ILE A 155 20.96 -5.35 9.61
C ILE A 155 20.90 -6.51 10.59
N ASP A 156 19.82 -6.59 11.38
CA ASP A 156 19.55 -7.80 12.15
C ASP A 156 19.53 -8.95 11.15
N VAL A 157 20.49 -9.86 11.24
CA VAL A 157 20.64 -11.01 10.33
C VAL A 157 19.30 -11.73 10.16
N THR A 158 18.45 -11.70 11.19
CA THR A 158 17.08 -12.21 11.18
C THR A 158 16.17 -11.55 10.13
N VAL A 159 16.27 -10.23 9.93
CA VAL A 159 15.50 -9.48 8.93
C VAL A 159 15.95 -9.86 7.52
N LYS A 160 17.26 -9.89 7.28
CA LYS A 160 17.82 -10.32 6.00
C LYS A 160 17.42 -11.77 5.67
N ASP A 161 17.60 -12.69 6.62
CA ASP A 161 17.23 -14.11 6.46
C ASP A 161 15.71 -14.28 6.23
N GLY A 162 14.89 -13.45 6.87
CA GLY A 162 13.44 -13.45 6.68
C GLY A 162 13.03 -12.99 5.29
N ILE A 163 13.67 -11.94 4.77
CA ILE A 163 13.43 -11.44 3.41
C ILE A 163 13.95 -12.45 2.37
N GLU A 164 15.13 -13.02 2.59
CA GLU A 164 15.73 -14.02 1.70
C GLU A 164 14.83 -15.24 1.53
N LYS A 165 14.33 -15.82 2.64
CA LYS A 165 13.43 -16.98 2.58
C LYS A 165 12.17 -16.68 1.78
N GLN A 166 11.54 -15.53 2.02
CA GLN A 166 10.33 -15.14 1.31
C GLN A 166 10.61 -14.91 -0.18
N LEU A 167 11.73 -14.27 -0.54
CA LEU A 167 12.10 -14.05 -1.94
C LEU A 167 12.36 -15.37 -2.69
N ILE A 168 13.08 -16.31 -2.07
CA ILE A 168 13.34 -17.63 -2.68
C ILE A 168 12.02 -18.37 -2.93
N GLU A 169 11.10 -18.34 -1.96
CA GLU A 169 9.79 -18.99 -2.07
C GLU A 169 8.92 -18.32 -3.14
N MET A 170 8.77 -17.00 -3.08
CA MET A 170 7.88 -16.24 -3.96
C MET A 170 8.37 -16.14 -5.41
N MET A 171 9.68 -16.17 -5.63
CA MET A 171 10.29 -16.16 -6.96
C MET A 171 10.58 -17.56 -7.49
N ALA A 172 10.01 -18.61 -6.87
CA ALA A 172 10.13 -20.01 -7.31
C ALA A 172 11.59 -20.45 -7.57
N GLY A 173 12.54 -19.94 -6.78
CA GLY A 173 13.97 -20.26 -6.90
C GLY A 173 14.72 -19.50 -8.00
N GLU A 174 14.12 -18.51 -8.67
CA GLU A 174 14.82 -17.60 -9.59
C GLU A 174 15.82 -16.69 -8.86
N ILE A 175 15.58 -16.45 -7.57
CA ILE A 175 16.52 -15.82 -6.63
C ILE A 175 17.13 -16.91 -5.75
N LYS A 176 18.47 -16.90 -5.64
CA LYS A 176 19.23 -17.83 -4.80
C LYS A 176 19.51 -17.29 -3.40
N GLY A 177 19.45 -15.97 -3.21
CA GLY A 177 19.72 -15.32 -1.94
C GLY A 177 19.72 -13.80 -2.03
N VAL A 178 19.97 -13.17 -0.89
CA VAL A 178 20.00 -11.71 -0.72
C VAL A 178 21.39 -11.25 -0.29
N LYS A 179 21.89 -10.17 -0.89
CA LYS A 179 23.12 -9.49 -0.48
C LYS A 179 22.77 -8.07 -0.01
N ASP A 180 23.33 -7.63 1.11
CA ASP A 180 23.27 -6.23 1.50
C ASP A 180 24.22 -5.43 0.60
N MET A 181 23.78 -4.27 0.10
CA MET A 181 24.62 -3.35 -0.65
C MET A 181 25.94 -3.03 0.08
N THR A 182 25.93 -2.86 1.40
CA THR A 182 27.14 -2.60 2.20
C THR A 182 28.10 -3.79 2.27
N GLU A 183 27.60 -5.03 2.16
CA GLU A 183 28.42 -6.24 2.04
C GLU A 183 28.98 -6.39 0.62
N HIS A 184 28.22 -5.95 -0.39
CA HIS A 184 28.65 -5.96 -1.79
C HIS A 184 29.76 -4.93 -2.04
N GLU A 185 29.70 -3.76 -1.42
CA GLU A 185 30.75 -2.73 -1.50
C GLU A 185 32.04 -3.11 -0.76
N ARG A 186 32.01 -4.08 0.18
CA ARG A 186 33.22 -4.53 0.91
C ARG A 186 34.23 -5.28 0.03
N GLY A 187 33.88 -5.57 -1.22
CA GLY A 187 34.77 -6.15 -2.22
C GLY A 187 35.50 -5.11 -3.08
N GLU A 188 36.30 -4.21 -2.47
CA GLU A 188 37.54 -3.65 -3.07
C GLU A 188 38.26 -2.65 -2.17
N HIS A 189 37.66 -2.16 -1.08
CA HIS A 189 38.34 -1.27 -0.14
C HIS A 189 37.82 -1.42 1.29
N SER A 190 38.42 -2.30 2.11
CA SER A 190 38.43 -2.09 3.57
C SER A 190 39.50 -2.95 4.24
N TYR A 191 40.58 -2.27 4.62
CA TYR A 191 41.52 -2.74 5.63
C TYR A 191 40.91 -2.48 7.01
N TYR A 192 40.59 -3.54 7.76
CA TYR A 192 41.12 -3.84 9.11
C TYR A 192 40.50 -5.11 9.67
#